data_AF-A0AAJ1CGE2-F1
#
_entry.id   AF-A0AAJ1CGE2-F1
#
_cell.length_a   1.000
_cell.length_b   1.000
_cell.length_c   1.000
_cell.angle_alpha   90.00
_cell.angle_beta   90.00
_cell.angle_gamma   90.00
#
_symmetry.space_group_name_H-M   'P 1'
#
loop_
_entity.id
_entity.type
_entity.pdbx_description
1 polymer ?
#
loop_
_entity_poly.entity_id
_entity_poly.type
_entity_poly.pdbx_seq_one_letter_code
_entity_poly.pdbx_strand_id
1 'polypeptide(L)'
;MPIYKFYQDVLCTSWERRHFTVTAQNQEEADMIAAQCKDTPLCFDPDAEPGKTVYCVFEDETLLETVESLPITDNHGKPTIEVYRSNDDLFIADNYKNREL
;
A
#
# COMPACT_ATOMS: atom_id res chain seq x y z
N MET A 1 34.33 -14.45 18.04
CA MET A 1 33.51 -15.28 17.14
C MET A 1 33.22 -14.48 15.88
N PRO A 2 33.16 -15.09 14.69
CA PRO A 2 32.77 -14.39 13.47
C PRO A 2 31.30 -13.95 13.52
N ILE A 3 30.99 -12.78 12.93
CA ILE A 3 29.64 -12.24 12.80
C ILE A 3 29.26 -12.25 11.32
N TYR A 4 28.08 -12.77 11.01
CA TYR A 4 27.53 -12.83 9.65
C TYR A 4 26.25 -11.98 9.58
N LYS A 5 26.02 -11.30 8.45
CA LYS A 5 24.90 -10.37 8.26
C LYS A 5 23.91 -10.92 7.26
N PHE A 6 22.62 -10.78 7.58
CA PHE A 6 21.50 -11.17 6.76
C PHE A 6 20.43 -10.08 6.82
N TYR A 7 19.55 -10.05 5.82
CA TYR A 7 18.32 -9.24 5.85
C TYR A 7 17.12 -10.11 5.44
N GLN A 8 15.93 -9.60 5.71
CA GLN A 8 14.67 -10.21 5.31
C GLN A 8 13.82 -9.20 4.57
N ASP A 9 13.26 -9.63 3.45
CA ASP A 9 12.18 -8.94 2.79
C ASP A 9 10.86 -9.55 3.28
N VAL A 10 9.95 -8.69 3.76
CA VAL A 10 8.66 -9.10 4.32
C VAL A 10 7.55 -8.41 3.55
N LEU A 11 6.72 -9.21 2.87
CA LEU A 11 5.52 -8.72 2.22
C LEU A 11 4.45 -8.45 3.28
N CYS A 12 3.93 -7.23 3.27
CA CYS A 12 2.95 -6.73 4.22
C CYS A 12 1.85 -5.95 3.50
N THR A 13 0.73 -5.76 4.20
CA THR A 13 -0.33 -4.83 3.81
C THR A 13 -0.28 -3.62 4.72
N SER A 14 -0.59 -2.45 4.17
CA SER A 14 -0.71 -1.20 4.90
C SER A 14 -1.86 -0.39 4.30
N TRP A 15 -2.50 0.43 5.13
CA TRP A 15 -3.38 1.47 4.61
C TRP A 15 -2.53 2.61 4.01
N GLU A 16 -3.03 3.17 2.93
CA GLU A 16 -2.54 4.42 2.35
C GLU A 16 -3.55 5.53 2.65
N ARG A 17 -3.05 6.68 3.11
CA ARG A 17 -3.84 7.89 3.22
C ARG A 17 -3.61 8.75 1.99
N ARG A 18 -4.72 9.14 1.35
CA ARG A 18 -4.72 10.04 0.19
C ARG A 18 -5.54 11.27 0.55
N HIS A 19 -4.88 12.42 0.57
CA HIS A 19 -5.56 13.68 0.83
C HIS A 19 -6.16 14.25 -0.44
N PHE A 20 -7.38 14.76 -0.33
CA PHE A 20 -8.11 15.37 -1.43
C PHE A 20 -9.08 16.45 -0.99
N THR A 21 -9.52 17.25 -1.95
CA THR A 21 -10.53 18.29 -1.77
C THR A 21 -11.68 18.09 -2.76
N VAL A 22 -12.86 18.60 -2.41
CA VAL A 22 -14.04 18.57 -3.27
C VAL A 22 -14.63 19.97 -3.31
N THR A 23 -15.23 20.34 -4.44
CA THR A 23 -16.00 21.59 -4.55
C THR A 23 -17.48 21.29 -4.39
N ALA A 24 -18.14 21.95 -3.45
CA ALA A 24 -19.56 21.79 -3.17
C ALA A 24 -20.18 23.10 -2.63
N GLN A 25 -21.50 23.23 -2.70
CA GLN A 25 -22.22 24.40 -2.20
C GLN A 25 -22.34 24.42 -0.67
N ASN A 26 -22.28 23.25 -0.04
CA ASN A 26 -22.37 23.09 1.42
C ASN A 26 -21.69 21.77 1.86
N GLN A 27 -21.59 21.56 3.18
CA GLN A 27 -20.93 20.38 3.76
C GLN A 27 -21.65 19.06 3.43
N GLU A 28 -22.98 19.05 3.41
CA GLU A 28 -23.75 17.83 3.11
C GLU A 28 -23.49 17.36 1.68
N GLU A 29 -23.46 18.29 0.72
CA GLU A 29 -23.07 17.99 -0.66
C GLU A 29 -21.59 17.57 -0.77
N ALA A 30 -20.68 18.21 -0.03
CA ALA A 30 -19.27 17.82 0.00
C ALA A 30 -19.10 16.39 0.51
N ASP A 31 -19.78 16.00 1.58
CA ASP A 31 -19.72 14.66 2.17
C ASP A 31 -20.30 13.61 1.21
N MET A 32 -21.39 13.92 0.50
CA MET A 32 -21.94 13.05 -0.54
C MET A 32 -20.96 12.81 -1.69
N ILE A 33 -20.27 13.86 -2.17
CA ILE A 33 -19.27 13.75 -3.23
C ILE A 33 -18.05 12.95 -2.72
N ALA A 34 -17.55 13.27 -1.52
CA ALA A 34 -16.43 12.55 -0.92
C ALA A 34 -16.74 11.06 -0.69
N ALA A 35 -17.97 10.71 -0.29
CA ALA A 35 -18.36 9.32 -0.09
C ALA A 35 -18.37 8.49 -1.39
N GLN A 36 -18.63 9.11 -2.54
CA GLN A 36 -18.57 8.44 -3.85
C GLN A 36 -17.12 8.09 -4.27
N CYS A 37 -16.13 8.75 -3.66
CA CYS A 37 -14.72 8.54 -3.94
C CYS A 37 -14.16 7.21 -3.41
N LYS A 38 -14.93 6.45 -2.61
CA LYS A 38 -14.51 5.14 -2.11
C LYS A 38 -14.41 4.07 -3.20
N ASP A 39 -15.25 4.19 -4.23
CA ASP A 39 -15.38 3.18 -5.31
C ASP A 39 -14.74 3.64 -6.62
N THR A 40 -14.29 4.90 -6.69
CA THR A 40 -13.72 5.51 -7.92
C THR A 40 -12.29 5.93 -7.66
N PRO A 41 -11.33 5.58 -8.55
CA PRO A 41 -9.97 6.10 -8.46
C PRO A 41 -9.99 7.63 -8.45
N LEU A 42 -9.39 8.21 -7.43
CA LEU A 42 -9.17 9.64 -7.33
C LEU A 42 -8.27 10.09 -8.49
N CYS A 43 -8.81 10.89 -9.41
CA CYS A 43 -8.08 11.42 -10.58
C CYS A 43 -7.97 12.95 -10.48
N PHE A 44 -6.78 13.48 -10.71
CA PHE A 44 -6.61 14.92 -10.90
C PHE A 44 -7.11 15.30 -12.29
N ASP A 45 -8.22 16.03 -12.37
CA ASP A 45 -8.66 16.66 -13.62
C ASP A 45 -8.50 18.19 -13.52
N PRO A 46 -7.44 18.76 -14.10
CA PRO A 46 -7.21 20.21 -14.08
C PRO A 46 -8.24 21.00 -14.90
N ASP A 47 -8.97 20.34 -15.81
CA ASP A 47 -9.90 20.97 -16.74
C ASP A 47 -11.38 20.77 -16.34
N ALA A 48 -11.65 20.11 -15.22
CA ALA A 48 -13.00 19.82 -14.77
C ALA A 48 -13.78 21.10 -14.38
N GLU A 49 -15.00 21.23 -14.91
CA GLU A 49 -15.85 22.40 -14.70
C GLU A 49 -16.13 22.70 -13.22
N PRO A 50 -16.14 23.98 -12.80
CA PRO A 50 -16.51 24.38 -11.44
C PRO A 50 -17.87 23.81 -11.04
N GLY A 51 -17.89 22.96 -10.01
CA GLY A 51 -19.11 22.28 -9.54
C GLY A 51 -19.22 20.80 -9.94
N LYS A 52 -18.24 20.23 -10.65
CA LYS A 52 -18.14 18.77 -10.88
C LYS A 52 -16.97 18.07 -10.19
N THR A 53 -16.11 18.80 -9.49
CA THR A 53 -14.73 18.36 -9.35
C THR A 53 -14.35 17.89 -7.94
N VAL A 54 -13.94 16.63 -7.90
CA VAL A 54 -13.05 16.05 -6.89
C VAL A 54 -11.61 16.38 -7.33
N TYR A 55 -10.85 17.07 -6.48
CA TYR A 55 -9.44 17.39 -6.71
C TYR A 55 -8.57 16.53 -5.80
N CYS A 56 -7.81 15.59 -6.35
CA CYS A 56 -6.88 14.72 -5.62
C CYS A 56 -5.58 14.67 -6.43
N VAL A 57 -4.36 14.56 -5.91
CA VAL A 57 -3.82 14.13 -4.62
C VAL A 57 -2.62 15.03 -4.39
N PHE A 58 -2.49 15.65 -3.20
CA PHE A 58 -1.33 16.50 -2.93
C PHE A 58 -0.24 15.77 -2.13
N GLU A 59 -0.61 14.74 -1.35
CA GLU A 59 0.28 13.93 -0.52
C GLU A 59 -0.29 12.51 -0.40
N ASP A 60 0.55 11.50 -0.65
CA ASP A 60 0.34 10.10 -0.37
C ASP A 60 1.19 9.66 0.83
N GLU A 61 0.55 9.04 1.81
CA GLU A 61 1.22 8.57 3.03
C GLU A 61 0.92 7.08 3.24
N THR A 62 1.97 6.27 3.39
CA THR A 62 1.84 4.91 3.91
C THR A 62 1.70 4.96 5.43
N LEU A 63 0.55 4.52 5.95
CA LEU A 63 0.27 4.50 7.39
C LEU A 63 1.00 3.34 8.07
N LEU A 64 2.26 3.57 8.46
CA LEU A 64 3.15 2.57 9.03
C LEU A 64 2.57 1.89 10.29
N GLU A 65 1.69 2.57 11.03
CA GLU A 65 1.00 2.03 12.19
C GLU A 65 -0.03 0.93 11.86
N THR A 66 -0.42 0.83 10.59
CA THR A 66 -1.38 -0.15 10.09
C THR A 66 -0.73 -1.32 9.34
N VAL A 67 0.62 -1.39 9.36
CA VAL A 67 1.37 -2.46 8.70
C VAL A 67 1.06 -3.79 9.36
N GLU A 68 0.51 -4.72 8.58
CA GLU A 68 0.23 -6.08 8.97
C GLU A 68 0.97 -7.06 8.06
N SER A 69 1.52 -8.13 8.63
CA SER A 69 2.18 -9.17 7.83
C SER A 69 1.16 -9.88 6.95
N LEU A 70 1.49 -10.08 5.67
CA LEU A 70 0.62 -10.81 4.75
C LEU A 70 0.86 -12.32 4.89
N PRO A 71 -0.16 -13.14 5.22
CA PRO A 71 -0.03 -14.59 5.21
C PRO A 71 0.19 -15.14 3.79
N ILE A 72 0.91 -16.26 3.67
CA ILE A 72 1.12 -16.97 2.38
C ILE A 72 -0.20 -17.32 1.69
N THR A 73 -1.23 -17.68 2.46
CA THR A 73 -2.56 -18.01 1.93
C THR A 73 -3.18 -16.85 1.17
N ASP A 74 -2.93 -15.64 1.65
CA ASP A 74 -3.51 -14.41 1.14
C ASP A 74 -2.66 -13.86 -0.02
N ASN A 75 -1.39 -14.27 -0.10
CA ASN A 75 -0.50 -14.05 -1.24
C ASN A 75 -0.56 -15.18 -2.29
N HIS A 76 -1.73 -15.79 -2.50
CA HIS A 76 -1.93 -16.85 -3.51
C HIS A 76 -1.00 -18.06 -3.37
N GLY A 77 -0.59 -18.40 -2.14
CA GLY A 77 0.34 -19.49 -1.86
C GLY A 77 1.80 -19.15 -2.15
N LYS A 78 2.14 -17.92 -2.53
CA LYS A 78 3.52 -17.47 -2.74
C LYS A 78 4.18 -17.06 -1.42
N PRO A 79 5.52 -17.18 -1.30
CA PRO A 79 6.21 -16.72 -0.10
C PRO A 79 5.93 -15.25 0.21
N THR A 80 5.93 -14.93 1.49
CA THR A 80 5.77 -13.56 2.01
C THR A 80 6.95 -13.11 2.86
N ILE A 81 7.90 -14.00 3.09
CA ILE A 81 9.18 -13.70 3.76
C ILE A 81 10.28 -14.39 2.96
N GLU A 82 11.31 -13.62 2.63
CA GLU A 82 12.52 -14.10 1.96
C GLU A 82 13.75 -13.63 2.75
N VAL A 83 14.77 -14.50 2.86
CA VAL A 83 15.98 -14.25 3.64
C VAL A 83 17.18 -14.20 2.71
N TYR A 84 18.02 -13.19 2.89
CA TYR A 84 19.18 -12.93 2.04
C TYR A 84 20.44 -12.70 2.86
N ARG A 85 21.60 -13.05 2.31
CA ARG A 85 22.89 -12.68 2.89
C ARG A 85 23.25 -11.25 2.46
N SER A 86 23.54 -10.38 3.42
CA SER A 86 23.72 -8.94 3.16
C SER A 86 24.96 -8.56 2.36
N ASN A 87 25.89 -9.48 2.10
CA ASN A 87 27.16 -9.16 1.45
C ASN A 87 27.11 -9.33 -0.07
N ASP A 88 26.24 -10.21 -0.56
CA ASP A 88 26.16 -10.65 -1.96
C ASP A 88 24.71 -10.83 -2.43
N ASP A 89 23.74 -10.41 -1.61
CA ASP A 89 22.30 -10.58 -1.81
C ASP A 89 21.91 -12.02 -2.17
N LEU A 90 22.68 -13.00 -1.68
CA LEU A 90 22.40 -14.41 -1.95
C LEU A 90 21.10 -14.81 -1.25
N PHE A 91 20.12 -15.25 -2.03
CA PHE A 91 18.91 -15.89 -1.54
C PHE A 91 19.25 -17.13 -0.71
N ILE A 92 18.77 -17.17 0.54
CA ILE A 92 19.02 -18.26 1.49
C ILE A 92 17.81 -19.17 1.60
N ALA A 93 16.64 -18.59 1.84
CA ALA A 93 15.40 -19.33 2.06
C ALA A 93 14.19 -18.39 1.93
N ASP A 94 13.02 -19.01 1.76
CA ASP A 94 11.71 -18.37 1.83
C ASP A 94 10.80 -19.16 2.79
N ASN A 95 9.62 -18.61 3.11
CA ASN A 95 8.66 -19.28 3.99
C ASN A 95 7.71 -20.27 3.27
N TYR A 96 7.98 -20.65 2.02
CA TYR A 96 7.17 -21.62 1.29
C TYR A 96 7.39 -23.04 1.81
N LYS A 97 6.32 -23.67 2.31
CA LYS A 97 6.38 -24.93 3.06
C LYS A 97 6.73 -26.18 2.23
N ASN A 98 6.80 -26.10 0.89
CA ASN A 98 6.94 -27.28 0.01
C ASN A 98 8.21 -27.28 -0.87
N ARG A 99 9.31 -26.65 -0.45
CA ARG A 99 10.62 -26.95 -1.05
C ARG A 99 11.17 -28.22 -0.38
N GLU A 100 10.79 -29.39 -0.88
CA GLU A 100 11.61 -30.58 -0.66
C GLU A 100 12.98 -30.30 -1.31
N LEU A 101 14.02 -30.21 -0.47
CA LEU A 101 15.42 -30.17 -0.89
C LEU A 101 15.90 -31.58 -1.23
#